data_AF-A0AAN9PZH9-F1
#
_entry.id   AF-A0AAN9PZH9-F1
#
_cell.length_a   1.000
_cell.length_b   1.000
_cell.length_c   1.000
_cell.angle_alpha   90.00
_cell.angle_beta   90.00
_cell.angle_gamma   90.00
#
_symmetry.space_group_name_H-M   'P 1'
#
loop_
_entity.id
_entity.type
_entity.pdbx_description
1 polymer ?
#
loop_
_entity_poly.entity_id
_entity_poly.type
_entity_poly.pdbx_seq_one_letter_code
_entity_poly.pdbx_strand_id
1 'polypeptide(L)' 'MLNNPRPFAILLLLAVRKLDATASMGQSHEQFLQLVSSISKIQHANIARLVGYCAEHSQRLLCLRF' A
#
# COMPACT_ATOMS: atom_id res chain seq x y z
N MET A 1 -38.29 -2.54 6.64
CA MET A 1 -37.51 -3.61 5.97
C MET A 1 -36.61 -2.92 4.96
N LEU A 2 -35.29 -2.86 5.06
CA LEU A 2 -34.28 -3.78 5.58
C LEU A 2 -33.52 -3.18 6.78
N ASN A 3 -33.48 -3.94 7.87
CA ASN A 3 -32.34 -3.90 8.79
C ASN A 3 -31.14 -4.47 8.02
N ASN A 4 -30.05 -3.72 7.93
CA ASN A 4 -28.74 -4.36 7.86
C ASN A 4 -27.75 -3.52 8.66
N PRO A 5 -27.74 -3.64 9.99
CA PRO A 5 -26.61 -3.14 10.75
C PRO A 5 -25.44 -3.98 10.28
N ARG A 6 -24.47 -3.43 9.56
CA ARG A 6 -23.22 -4.16 9.31
C ARG A 6 -22.49 -4.19 10.66
N PRO A 7 -22.57 -5.25 11.47
CA PRO A 7 -21.80 -5.28 12.70
C PRO A 7 -20.38 -5.58 12.22
N PHE A 8 -19.39 -4.80 12.64
CA PHE A 8 -18.01 -4.89 12.15
C PHE A 8 -17.78 -4.32 10.74
N ALA A 9 -17.94 -2.99 10.60
CA ALA A 9 -16.89 -2.27 9.87
C ALA A 9 -15.61 -2.40 10.72
N ILE A 10 -14.92 -3.54 10.59
CA ILE A 10 -13.61 -3.75 11.20
C ILE A 10 -12.78 -2.55 10.78
N LEU A 11 -12.43 -1.69 11.73
CA LEU A 11 -11.61 -0.52 11.47
C LEU A 11 -10.35 -1.01 10.75
N LEU A 12 -10.23 -0.71 9.46
CA LEU A 12 -9.08 -1.13 8.68
C LEU A 12 -7.92 -0.22 9.05
N LEU A 13 -7.06 -0.69 9.96
CA LEU A 13 -5.82 0.00 10.28
C LEU A 13 -4.82 -0.19 9.15
N LEU A 14 -4.33 0.92 8.61
CA LEU A 14 -3.30 0.94 7.59
C LEU A 14 -2.10 1.72 8.11
N ALA A 15 -0.89 1.27 7.80
CA ALA A 15 0.29 2.11 7.91
C ALA A 15 0.63 2.69 6.54
N VAL A 16 0.93 3.97 6.52
CA VAL A 16 1.42 4.67 5.34
C VAL A 16 2.90 4.94 5.53
N ARG A 17 3.72 4.43 4.62
CA ARG A 17 5.17 4.70 4.61
C ARG A 17 5.51 5.58 3.42
N LYS A 18 6.07 6.76 3.71
CA LYS A 18 6.69 7.62 2.69
C LYS A 18 8.08 7.09 2.37
N LEU A 19 8.38 6.98 1.08
CA LEU A 19 9.71 6.67 0.59
C LEU A 19 10.47 7.97 0.42
N ASP A 20 11.62 8.07 1.06
CA ASP A 20 12.48 9.25 0.95
C ASP A 20 13.01 9.39 -0.47
N ALA A 21 13.25 10.64 -0.88
CA ALA A 21 13.75 10.95 -2.21
C ALA A 21 15.02 10.14 -2.52
N THR A 22 15.94 10.00 -1.55
CA THR A 22 17.16 9.20 -1.61
C THR A 22 16.92 7.71 -1.88
N ALA A 23 15.87 7.12 -1.28
CA ALA A 23 15.49 5.73 -1.50
C ALA A 23 14.84 5.51 -2.88
N SER A 24 14.34 6.58 -3.50
CA SER A 24 13.77 6.56 -4.85
C SER A 24 14.72 7.09 -5.94
N MET A 25 15.91 7.59 -5.57
CA MET A 25 16.88 8.15 -6.51
C MET A 25 17.30 7.08 -7.51
N GLY A 26 17.25 7.43 -8.80
CA GLY A 26 17.60 6.54 -9.89
C GLY A 26 16.52 5.53 -10.29
N GLN A 27 15.39 5.46 -9.57
CA GLN A 27 14.26 4.63 -10.01
C GLN A 27 13.30 5.42 -10.91
N SER A 28 13.12 4.94 -12.15
CA SER A 28 12.07 5.46 -13.03
C SER A 28 10.68 5.19 -12.45
N HIS A 29 9.67 5.93 -12.92
CA HIS A 29 8.28 5.68 -12.52
C HIS A 29 7.86 4.24 -12.85
N GLU A 30 8.26 3.74 -14.02
CA GLU A 30 7.98 2.37 -14.44
C GLU A 30 8.65 1.32 -13.56
N GLN A 31 9.90 1.52 -13.17
CA GLN A 31 10.60 0.63 -12.23
C GLN A 31 9.91 0.58 -10.87
N PHE A 32 9.41 1.73 -10.39
CA PHE A 32 8.62 1.79 -9.17
C PHE A 32 7.31 0.99 -9.28
N LEU A 33 6.56 1.17 -10.37
CA LEU A 33 5.33 0.40 -10.61
C LEU A 33 5.60 -1.10 -10.72
N GLN A 34 6.71 -1.49 -11.36
CA GLN A 34 7.12 -2.89 -11.50
C GLN A 34 7.46 -3.51 -10.13
N LEU A 35 8.16 -2.76 -9.27
CA LEU A 35 8.41 -3.15 -7.88
C LEU A 35 7.11 -3.30 -7.09
N VAL A 36 6.23 -2.29 -7.15
CA VAL A 36 4.91 -2.29 -6.48
C VAL A 36 4.07 -3.49 -6.92
N SER A 37 4.02 -3.77 -8.21
CA SER A 37 3.32 -4.93 -8.79
C SER A 37 3.92 -6.27 -8.34
N SER A 38 5.24 -6.30 -8.11
CA SER A 38 5.91 -7.49 -7.60
C SER A 38 5.58 -7.72 -6.12
N ILE A 39 5.64 -6.67 -5.28
CA ILE A 39 5.34 -6.79 -3.85
C ILE A 39 3.84 -6.97 -3.57
N SER A 40 2.94 -6.49 -4.43
CA SER A 40 1.49 -6.66 -4.27
C SER A 40 1.05 -8.13 -4.37
N LYS A 41 1.87 -8.98 -4.99
CA LYS A 41 1.64 -10.42 -5.10
C LYS A 41 2.02 -11.18 -3.82
N ILE A 42 2.81 -10.56 -2.94
CA ILE A 42 3.27 -11.19 -1.70
C ILE A 42 2.12 -11.18 -0.69
N GLN A 43 1.65 -12.37 -0.30
CA GLN A 43 0.66 -12.57 0.74
C GLN A 43 1.11 -13.71 1.64
N HIS A 44 1.63 -13.37 2.82
CA HIS A 44 2.14 -14.33 3.78
C HIS A 44 1.83 -13.85 5.20
N ALA A 45 1.58 -14.77 6.14
CA ALA A 45 1.18 -14.43 7.51
C ALA A 45 2.20 -13.52 8.25
N ASN A 46 3.47 -13.56 7.84
CA ASN A 46 4.57 -12.81 8.47
C ASN A 46 5.03 -11.59 7.65
N ILE A 47 4.34 -11.25 6.56
CA ILE A 47 4.70 -10.11 5.70
C ILE A 47 3.51 -9.17 5.60
N ALA A 48 3.73 -7.89 5.94
CA ALA A 48 2.70 -6.87 5.82
C ALA A 48 2.20 -6.78 4.37
N ARG A 49 0.88 -6.86 4.19
CA ARG A 49 0.28 -6.90 2.85
C ARG A 49 0.19 -5.49 2.29
N LEU A 50 0.71 -5.30 1.08
CA LEU A 50 0.47 -4.06 0.34
C LEU A 50 -1.00 -3.98 -0.08
N VAL A 51 -1.66 -2.89 0.32
CA VAL A 51 -3.04 -2.57 -0.04
C VAL A 51 -3.09 -1.58 -1.20
N GLY A 52 -2.11 -0.67 -1.27
CA GLY A 52 -2.04 0.31 -2.34
C GLY A 52 -0.79 1.18 -2.25
N TYR A 53 -0.71 2.17 -3.14
CA TYR A 53 0.39 3.11 -3.22
C TYR A 53 -0.10 4.47 -3.72
N CYS A 54 0.71 5.50 -3.54
CA CYS A 54 0.55 6.79 -4.22
C CYS A 54 1.89 7.19 -4.84
N ALA A 55 1.85 7.67 -6.09
CA ALA A 55 3.02 8.02 -6.90
C ALA A 55 2.83 9.37 -7.61
N GLU A 56 2.18 10.32 -6.94
CA GLU A 56 1.84 11.63 -7.49
C GLU A 56 2.80 12.71 -6.97
N HIS A 57 2.98 13.79 -7.75
CA HIS A 57 3.76 14.97 -7.32
C HIS A 57 5.18 14.64 -6.82
N SER A 58 5.83 13.65 -7.44
CA SER A 58 7.15 13.12 -7.01
C SER A 58 7.18 12.56 -5.59
N GLN A 59 6.02 12.30 -4.98
CA GLN A 59 5.88 11.60 -3.71
C GLN A 59 5.60 10.13 -3.98
N ARG A 60 6.26 9.24 -3.21
CA ARG A 60 6.00 7.81 -3.26
C ARG A 60 5.61 7.33 -1.87
N LEU A 61 4.38 6.81 -1.75
CA LEU A 61 3.80 6.31 -0.51
C LEU A 61 3.38 4.86 -0.71
N LEU A 62 3.58 4.03 0.31
CA LEU A 62 3.10 2.65 0.35
C LEU A 62 2.07 2.52 1.48
N CYS A 63 0.91 1.93 1.16
CA CYS A 63 -0.15 1.66 2.13
C CYS A 63 -0.17 0.16 2.44
N LEU A 64 0.15 -0.19 3.68
CA LEU A 64 0.28 -1.56 4.16
C LEU A 64 -0.82 -1.89 5.17
N ARG A 65 -1.28 -3.15 5.16
CA ARG A 65 -2.15 -3.73 6.18
C ARG A 65 -1.36 -4.65 7.10
N PHE A 66 -1.71 -4.60 8.37
CA PHE A 66 -1.21 -5.46 9.45
C PHE A 66 -2.36 -6.28 10.04
#